data_AF-A0A9E2EU34-F1
#
_entry.id   AF-A0A9E2EU34-F1
#
_cell.length_a   1.000
_cell.length_b   1.000
_cell.length_c   1.000
_cell.angle_alpha   90.00
_cell.angle_beta   90.00
_cell.angle_gamma   90.00
#
_symmetry.space_group_name_H-M   'P 1'
#
loop_
_entity.id
_entity.type
_entity.pdbx_description
1 polymer ?
#
loop_
_entity_poly.entity_id
_entity_poly.type
_entity_poly.pdbx_seq_one_letter_code
_entity_poly.pdbx_strand_id
1 'polypeptide(L)'
;MKQIFTNIVALIMVLFSWSQQDFHVFPKNHKTTPGSPEGNGSLTQPWDLQTALSQNAKIINGGDTIYLHEGVYLGRFISLLSNTKRDSPIEVMPFKGEKVVLNGNVKAGGKAVLVVRGGGVTFRNFEITFKGKFPRRQGEEGFQIVSGVDHLSGMDCKFKGLRIHNVPGSGFGSWKRTGGTQIVNCKIYNNGYFSTKRGSGVGIYVQNESDKTRIIKNNFIFNNYYKGIQVWSASSRPKFEYVKNVRLENNVVFNNGLPGNKHVDNIIIASDDRQGLNVPKNVVVRSNILYHNIDFNDKSDGKLGPSLTIGYRHTSPAKNIVIDRNIIIGKSYPVRVLHAKTMKFTDNIIAGGAVFIRGSNLTDLNAKNWTLSQNKYYTYRKAAIRIEGQKNYSVDEFNSRFSPKSGSYWSSANEITLPAVLFMNKNSANPERFDMVLFEKSGKDVTVNFTKESIKIGTPYRILDMADGSVIKEGVVNRSKSIVFPMGTRNGTEINFGVYEVEFSGNAVKRRGFIGRLLERLF
;
A
#
# COMPACT_ATOMS: atom_id res chain seq x y z
N MET A 1 -31.05 40.23 32.79
CA MET A 1 -31.56 38.96 32.21
C MET A 1 -31.63 38.97 30.68
N LYS A 2 -32.30 39.93 30.01
CA LYS A 2 -32.36 39.97 28.52
C LYS A 2 -30.99 39.95 27.83
N GLN A 3 -30.04 40.75 28.30
CA GLN A 3 -28.70 40.84 27.70
C GLN A 3 -27.84 39.58 27.90
N ILE A 4 -28.03 38.86 29.01
CA ILE A 4 -27.41 37.54 29.24
C ILE A 4 -28.01 36.51 28.27
N PHE A 5 -29.33 36.54 28.05
CA PHE A 5 -30.00 35.67 27.09
C PHE A 5 -29.55 35.94 25.65
N THR A 6 -29.43 37.21 25.25
CA THR A 6 -28.90 37.59 23.92
C THR A 6 -27.46 37.13 23.73
N ASN A 7 -26.61 37.25 24.76
CA ASN A 7 -25.23 36.80 24.71
C ASN A 7 -25.11 35.27 24.66
N ILE A 8 -25.98 34.54 25.37
CA ILE A 8 -26.04 33.07 25.30
C ILE A 8 -26.52 32.61 23.92
N VAL A 9 -27.55 33.24 23.35
CA VAL A 9 -28.03 32.92 21.99
C VAL A 9 -26.95 33.23 20.94
N ALA A 10 -26.25 34.36 21.06
CA ALA A 10 -25.13 34.70 20.19
C ALA A 10 -23.97 33.69 20.32
N LEU A 11 -23.62 33.28 21.55
CA LEU A 11 -22.59 32.29 21.80
C LEU A 11 -22.97 30.91 21.24
N ILE A 12 -24.23 30.49 21.40
CA ILE A 12 -24.76 29.24 20.84
C ILE A 12 -24.74 29.30 19.30
N MET A 13 -25.12 30.41 18.67
CA MET A 13 -25.04 30.56 17.21
C MET A 13 -23.59 30.55 16.69
N VAL A 14 -22.64 31.10 17.46
CA VAL A 14 -21.20 31.00 17.14
C VAL A 14 -20.70 29.56 17.30
N LEU A 15 -21.14 28.83 18.32
CA LEU A 15 -20.76 27.42 18.53
C LEU A 15 -21.29 26.49 17.42
N PHE A 16 -22.50 26.71 16.91
CA PHE A 16 -23.02 25.97 15.74
C PHE A 16 -22.25 26.26 14.45
N SER A 17 -21.77 27.50 14.28
CA SER A 17 -21.01 27.94 13.10
C SER A 17 -19.61 27.31 13.00
N TRP A 18 -19.12 26.70 14.07
CA TRP A 18 -17.79 26.09 14.17
C TRP A 18 -17.83 24.58 14.47
N SER A 19 -19.02 23.97 14.52
CA SER A 19 -19.16 22.54 14.75
C SER A 19 -18.78 21.73 13.51
N GLN A 20 -18.08 20.62 13.72
CA GLN A 20 -17.85 19.58 12.71
C GLN A 20 -19.21 19.09 12.20
N GLN A 21 -19.44 19.19 10.89
CA GLN A 21 -20.68 18.72 10.29
C GLN A 21 -20.53 17.28 9.79
N ASP A 22 -21.61 16.52 9.97
CA ASP A 22 -21.73 15.15 9.51
C ASP A 22 -22.70 15.10 8.34
N PHE A 23 -22.23 14.54 7.22
CA PHE A 23 -23.02 14.34 6.01
C PHE A 23 -23.18 12.84 5.75
N HIS A 24 -24.37 12.44 5.33
CA HIS A 24 -24.73 11.05 5.10
C HIS A 24 -24.93 10.78 3.61
N VAL A 25 -24.34 9.67 3.18
CA VAL A 25 -24.32 9.25 1.79
C VAL A 25 -24.79 7.81 1.70
N PHE A 26 -25.79 7.55 0.87
CA PHE A 26 -26.30 6.20 0.60
C PHE A 26 -26.14 5.85 -0.88
N PRO A 27 -26.04 4.55 -1.23
CA PRO A 27 -26.03 4.18 -2.63
C PRO A 27 -27.41 4.46 -3.26
N LYS A 28 -27.44 4.79 -4.55
CA LYS A 28 -28.68 5.14 -5.27
C LYS A 28 -29.73 4.03 -5.24
N ASN A 29 -29.28 2.79 -5.17
CA ASN A 29 -30.12 1.59 -5.12
C ASN A 29 -30.39 1.11 -3.68
N HIS A 30 -30.11 1.93 -2.66
CA HIS A 30 -30.46 1.59 -1.28
C HIS A 30 -31.97 1.44 -1.15
N LYS A 31 -32.44 0.36 -0.50
CA LYS A 31 -33.84 -0.06 -0.53
C LYS A 31 -34.80 0.92 0.16
N THR A 32 -34.37 1.52 1.27
CA THR A 32 -35.24 2.35 2.13
C THR A 32 -34.87 3.83 2.09
N THR A 33 -33.60 4.12 1.87
CA THR A 33 -33.03 5.47 1.99
C THR A 33 -32.06 5.71 0.84
N PRO A 34 -32.52 5.77 -0.42
CA PRO A 34 -31.64 6.00 -1.56
C PRO A 34 -30.97 7.38 -1.45
N GLY A 35 -29.67 7.43 -1.71
CA GLY A 35 -28.97 8.70 -1.88
C GLY A 35 -29.45 9.40 -3.14
N SER A 36 -29.69 10.71 -3.07
CA SER A 36 -30.21 11.52 -4.18
C SER A 36 -29.37 12.78 -4.41
N PRO A 37 -29.25 13.25 -5.67
CA PRO A 37 -28.61 14.53 -5.96
C PRO A 37 -29.40 15.74 -5.44
N GLU A 38 -30.70 15.59 -5.20
CA GLU A 38 -31.59 16.58 -4.59
C GLU A 38 -31.55 16.57 -3.05
N GLY A 39 -30.81 15.64 -2.44
CA GLY A 39 -30.62 15.58 -0.99
C GLY A 39 -29.88 16.81 -0.45
N ASN A 40 -29.85 16.95 0.88
CA ASN A 40 -29.09 17.99 1.58
C ASN A 40 -27.93 17.41 2.44
N GLY A 41 -27.69 16.11 2.33
CA GLY A 41 -26.64 15.41 3.07
C GLY A 41 -27.04 15.05 4.50
N SER A 42 -28.26 15.33 4.95
CA SER A 42 -28.78 14.82 6.22
C SER A 42 -29.08 13.32 6.15
N LEU A 43 -29.31 12.67 7.29
CA LEU A 43 -29.69 11.26 7.33
C LEU A 43 -31.06 10.98 6.67
N THR A 44 -31.98 11.95 6.71
CA THR A 44 -33.34 11.83 6.14
C THR A 44 -33.41 12.20 4.66
N GLN A 45 -32.50 13.07 4.20
CA GLN A 45 -32.36 13.45 2.79
C GLN A 45 -30.89 13.31 2.36
N PRO A 46 -30.35 12.08 2.32
CA PRO A 46 -28.93 11.87 2.08
C PRO A 46 -28.54 12.12 0.64
N TRP A 47 -27.28 12.44 0.44
CA TRP A 47 -26.72 12.55 -0.90
C TRP A 47 -26.43 11.18 -1.51
N ASP A 48 -26.42 11.13 -2.84
CA ASP A 48 -25.63 10.12 -3.55
C ASP A 48 -24.13 10.43 -3.46
N LEU A 49 -23.28 9.42 -3.71
CA LEU A 49 -21.83 9.58 -3.55
C LEU A 49 -21.22 10.63 -4.48
N GLN A 50 -21.67 10.73 -5.73
CA GLN A 50 -21.08 11.71 -6.64
C GLN A 50 -21.45 13.13 -6.22
N THR A 51 -22.65 13.33 -5.71
CA THR A 51 -23.13 14.62 -5.20
C THR A 51 -22.32 15.08 -4.00
N ALA A 52 -22.10 14.18 -3.03
CA ALA A 52 -21.26 14.48 -1.87
C ALA A 52 -19.82 14.82 -2.27
N LEU A 53 -19.24 14.05 -3.20
CA LEU A 53 -17.86 14.26 -3.67
C LEU A 53 -17.67 15.50 -4.56
N SER A 54 -18.76 16.10 -5.05
CA SER A 54 -18.76 17.32 -5.86
C SER A 54 -19.03 18.59 -5.04
N GLN A 55 -19.23 18.48 -3.72
CA GLN A 55 -19.54 19.65 -2.90
C GLN A 55 -18.39 20.66 -2.86
N ASN A 56 -18.76 21.93 -2.74
CA ASN A 56 -17.81 23.03 -2.64
C ASN A 56 -17.48 23.36 -1.18
N ALA A 57 -16.41 24.14 -0.99
CA ALA A 57 -15.86 24.49 0.33
C ALA A 57 -16.79 25.35 1.22
N LYS A 58 -17.92 25.85 0.71
CA LYS A 58 -18.95 26.53 1.53
C LYS A 58 -19.87 25.55 2.23
N ILE A 59 -20.01 24.33 1.70
CA ILE A 59 -20.90 23.29 2.23
C ILE A 59 -20.08 22.25 3.01
N ILE A 60 -19.00 21.74 2.42
CA ILE A 60 -18.11 20.77 3.06
C ILE A 60 -16.70 21.34 3.10
N ASN A 61 -16.13 21.45 4.29
CA ASN A 61 -14.79 21.98 4.49
C ASN A 61 -14.05 21.27 5.63
N GLY A 62 -12.87 21.75 5.97
CA GLY A 62 -12.03 21.12 6.97
C GLY A 62 -12.74 20.91 8.31
N GLY A 63 -12.61 19.69 8.82
CA GLY A 63 -13.26 19.22 10.03
C GLY A 63 -14.52 18.42 9.76
N ASP A 64 -15.15 18.54 8.58
CA ASP A 64 -16.39 17.82 8.30
C ASP A 64 -16.16 16.35 7.95
N THR A 65 -17.18 15.53 8.21
CA THR A 65 -17.16 14.10 7.91
C THR A 65 -18.28 13.73 6.94
N ILE A 66 -17.93 13.01 5.88
CA ILE A 66 -18.86 12.33 4.98
C ILE A 66 -18.91 10.86 5.37
N TYR A 67 -20.03 10.45 5.97
CA TYR A 67 -20.33 9.08 6.29
C TYR A 67 -20.97 8.35 5.10
N LEU A 68 -20.27 7.32 4.63
CA LEU A 68 -20.76 6.36 3.66
C LEU A 68 -21.50 5.25 4.39
N HIS A 69 -22.79 5.07 4.10
CA HIS A 69 -23.57 3.97 4.68
C HIS A 69 -23.40 2.67 3.90
N GLU A 70 -23.74 1.56 4.53
CA GLU A 70 -23.57 0.21 4.00
C GLU A 70 -24.11 0.06 2.57
N GLY A 71 -23.31 -0.56 1.71
CA GLY A 71 -23.77 -0.99 0.40
C GLY A 71 -22.73 -0.92 -0.72
N VAL A 72 -23.23 -1.20 -1.92
CA VAL A 72 -22.44 -1.19 -3.16
C VAL A 72 -22.79 0.04 -3.97
N TYR A 73 -21.83 0.96 -4.07
CA TYR A 73 -21.92 2.17 -4.86
C TYR A 73 -21.44 1.86 -6.29
N LEU A 74 -22.39 1.73 -7.21
CA LEU A 74 -22.13 1.48 -8.62
C LEU A 74 -21.75 2.80 -9.31
N GLY A 75 -20.52 2.93 -9.80
CA GLY A 75 -20.10 4.14 -10.49
C GLY A 75 -18.60 4.31 -10.65
N ARG A 76 -18.24 5.38 -11.36
CA ARG A 76 -16.87 5.93 -11.43
C ARG A 76 -16.93 7.35 -10.92
N PHE A 77 -16.33 7.59 -9.78
CA PHE A 77 -16.56 8.79 -8.98
C PHE A 77 -15.41 9.78 -9.11
N ILE A 78 -15.73 11.06 -9.04
CA ILE A 78 -14.74 12.14 -9.03
C ILE A 78 -14.92 12.96 -7.75
N SER A 79 -13.87 13.04 -6.94
CA SER A 79 -13.79 13.92 -5.79
C SER A 79 -13.19 15.26 -6.17
N LEU A 80 -14.01 16.30 -6.05
CA LEU A 80 -13.66 17.71 -6.17
C LEU A 80 -13.50 18.39 -4.80
N LEU A 81 -13.86 17.69 -3.72
CA LEU A 81 -13.70 18.15 -2.33
C LEU A 81 -12.31 18.73 -2.09
N SER A 82 -12.29 19.97 -1.60
CA SER A 82 -11.05 20.68 -1.28
C SER A 82 -11.20 21.36 0.06
N ASN A 83 -10.34 20.98 0.99
CA ASN A 83 -10.24 21.62 2.29
C ASN A 83 -9.52 22.98 2.16
N THR A 84 -10.11 24.03 2.74
CA THR A 84 -9.50 25.37 2.83
C THR A 84 -9.07 25.75 4.25
N LYS A 85 -9.33 24.91 5.25
CA LYS A 85 -8.90 25.10 6.65
C LYS A 85 -7.61 24.33 6.91
N ARG A 86 -6.65 24.95 7.62
CA ARG A 86 -5.41 24.27 8.01
C ARG A 86 -5.68 23.18 9.03
N ASP A 87 -4.94 22.08 8.91
CA ASP A 87 -4.84 20.98 9.89
C ASP A 87 -6.12 20.23 10.28
N SER A 88 -7.24 20.51 9.61
CA SER A 88 -8.52 19.82 9.83
C SER A 88 -8.99 19.21 8.51
N PRO A 89 -8.64 17.95 8.18
CA PRO A 89 -9.01 17.36 6.90
C PRO A 89 -10.52 17.13 6.78
N ILE A 90 -11.02 17.03 5.56
CA ILE A 90 -12.35 16.45 5.29
C ILE A 90 -12.20 14.93 5.40
N GLU A 91 -13.04 14.26 6.17
CA GLU A 91 -13.02 12.80 6.31
C GLU A 91 -14.10 12.15 5.43
N VAL A 92 -13.74 11.10 4.69
CA VAL A 92 -14.68 10.27 3.91
C VAL A 92 -14.51 8.83 4.35
N MET A 93 -15.50 8.29 5.07
CA MET A 93 -15.38 7.01 5.76
C MET A 93 -16.72 6.29 5.92
N PRO A 94 -16.74 4.97 6.14
CA PRO A 94 -17.96 4.27 6.50
C PRO A 94 -18.58 4.76 7.81
N PHE A 95 -19.90 4.81 7.86
CA PHE A 95 -20.64 5.02 9.11
C PHE A 95 -20.43 3.81 10.03
N LYS A 96 -19.96 4.04 11.28
CA LYS A 96 -19.85 3.01 12.33
C LYS A 96 -19.21 1.67 11.90
N GLY A 97 -18.27 1.69 10.95
CA GLY A 97 -17.57 0.48 10.47
C GLY A 97 -18.37 -0.38 9.47
N GLU A 98 -19.43 0.18 8.89
CA GLU A 98 -20.22 -0.47 7.85
C GLU A 98 -19.40 -0.87 6.62
N LYS A 99 -19.90 -1.88 5.89
CA LYS A 99 -19.24 -2.39 4.69
C LYS A 99 -19.61 -1.55 3.48
N VAL A 100 -18.66 -0.75 3.02
CA VAL A 100 -18.83 0.14 1.86
C VAL A 100 -17.96 -0.34 0.71
N VAL A 101 -18.58 -0.55 -0.45
CA VAL A 101 -17.89 -1.01 -1.67
C VAL A 101 -18.17 -0.04 -2.81
N LEU A 102 -17.11 0.58 -3.33
CA LEU A 102 -17.16 1.29 -4.61
C LEU A 102 -16.89 0.29 -5.74
N ASN A 103 -17.89 0.04 -6.58
CA ASN A 103 -17.78 -0.91 -7.68
C ASN A 103 -17.80 -0.18 -9.02
N GLY A 104 -16.64 -0.17 -9.70
CA GLY A 104 -16.45 0.48 -10.99
C GLY A 104 -16.87 -0.34 -12.21
N ASN A 105 -17.34 -1.58 -12.02
CA ASN A 105 -17.83 -2.44 -13.10
C ASN A 105 -19.21 -1.98 -13.60
N VAL A 106 -19.19 -0.84 -14.28
CA VAL A 106 -20.35 -0.18 -14.87
C VAL A 106 -20.02 0.27 -16.29
N LYS A 107 -21.05 0.40 -17.12
CA LYS A 107 -20.95 1.06 -18.43
C LYS A 107 -20.88 2.58 -18.23
N ALA A 108 -19.72 3.09 -17.83
CA ALA A 108 -19.49 4.52 -17.60
C ALA A 108 -18.25 5.03 -18.34
N GLY A 109 -18.21 6.33 -18.60
CA GLY A 109 -16.98 7.04 -18.92
C GLY A 109 -16.07 7.14 -17.69
N GLY A 110 -14.76 7.35 -17.89
CA GLY A 110 -13.78 7.51 -16.81
C GLY A 110 -12.80 6.34 -16.70
N LYS A 111 -11.58 6.63 -16.25
CA LYS A 111 -10.44 5.69 -16.27
C LYS A 111 -10.06 5.16 -14.89
N ALA A 112 -10.82 5.50 -13.85
CA ALA A 112 -10.65 4.98 -12.50
C ALA A 112 -12.00 4.84 -11.79
N VAL A 113 -12.07 4.00 -10.75
CA VAL A 113 -13.25 3.90 -9.88
C VAL A 113 -13.39 5.16 -9.01
N LEU A 114 -12.26 5.69 -8.50
CA LEU A 114 -12.22 6.96 -7.78
C LEU A 114 -11.11 7.87 -8.35
N VAL A 115 -11.49 9.01 -8.89
CA VAL A 115 -10.57 10.09 -9.27
C VAL A 115 -10.57 11.15 -8.18
N VAL A 116 -9.40 11.57 -7.71
CA VAL A 116 -9.26 12.65 -6.72
C VAL A 116 -8.56 13.85 -7.36
N ARG A 117 -9.19 15.02 -7.27
CA ARG A 117 -8.68 16.28 -7.82
C ARG A 117 -8.50 17.40 -6.79
N GLY A 118 -9.32 17.42 -5.75
CA GLY A 118 -9.19 18.38 -4.65
C GLY A 118 -8.19 17.93 -3.56
N GLY A 119 -7.91 18.81 -2.60
CA GLY A 119 -6.85 18.64 -1.59
C GLY A 119 -7.36 18.53 -0.15
N GLY A 120 -6.53 17.97 0.74
CA GLY A 120 -6.77 17.92 2.19
C GLY A 120 -7.92 17.01 2.61
N VAL A 121 -8.16 15.92 1.87
CA VAL A 121 -9.21 14.93 2.15
C VAL A 121 -8.58 13.62 2.62
N THR A 122 -9.14 13.01 3.67
CA THR A 122 -8.83 11.65 4.10
C THR A 122 -9.92 10.68 3.62
N PHE A 123 -9.57 9.76 2.72
CA PHE A 123 -10.41 8.62 2.36
C PHE A 123 -9.99 7.41 3.19
N ARG A 124 -10.92 6.78 3.91
CA ARG A 124 -10.55 5.64 4.75
C ARG A 124 -11.56 4.51 4.87
N ASN A 125 -11.02 3.30 5.01
CA ASN A 125 -11.70 2.08 5.46
C ASN A 125 -12.83 1.54 4.57
N PHE A 126 -12.83 1.82 3.27
CA PHE A 126 -13.78 1.24 2.32
C PHE A 126 -13.08 0.49 1.19
N GLU A 127 -13.86 -0.31 0.46
CA GLU A 127 -13.40 -1.15 -0.63
C GLU A 127 -13.58 -0.46 -1.98
N ILE A 128 -12.62 -0.64 -2.88
CA ILE A 128 -12.65 -0.18 -4.27
C ILE A 128 -12.32 -1.36 -5.17
N THR A 129 -13.24 -1.70 -6.07
CA THR A 129 -13.13 -2.93 -6.86
C THR A 129 -13.92 -2.87 -8.16
N PHE A 130 -13.86 -3.96 -8.92
CA PHE A 130 -14.57 -4.18 -10.17
C PHE A 130 -15.29 -5.54 -10.06
N LYS A 131 -16.39 -5.60 -9.30
CA LYS A 131 -17.13 -6.84 -9.01
C LYS A 131 -17.99 -7.29 -10.18
N GLY A 132 -18.15 -8.59 -10.35
CA GLY A 132 -18.91 -9.21 -11.44
C GLY A 132 -18.00 -9.80 -12.52
N LYS A 133 -18.58 -10.20 -13.65
CA LYS A 133 -17.85 -10.73 -14.80
C LYS A 133 -17.29 -9.59 -15.65
N PHE A 134 -16.00 -9.67 -15.99
CA PHE A 134 -15.35 -8.77 -16.93
C PHE A 134 -14.10 -9.44 -17.52
N PRO A 135 -13.76 -9.15 -18.78
CA PRO A 135 -12.54 -9.63 -19.41
C PRO A 135 -11.28 -8.99 -18.80
N ARG A 136 -10.16 -9.73 -18.85
CA ARG A 136 -8.85 -9.27 -18.37
C ARG A 136 -7.78 -9.29 -19.46
N ARG A 137 -8.12 -9.63 -20.70
CA ARG A 137 -7.17 -9.57 -21.81
C ARG A 137 -7.54 -8.45 -22.76
N GLN A 138 -6.54 -7.65 -23.10
CA GLN A 138 -6.69 -6.62 -24.13
C GLN A 138 -7.05 -7.28 -25.46
N GLY A 139 -8.17 -6.86 -26.05
CA GLY A 139 -8.71 -7.42 -27.29
C GLY A 139 -9.98 -8.27 -27.09
N GLU A 140 -10.27 -8.71 -25.86
CA GLU A 140 -11.55 -9.37 -25.55
C GLU A 140 -12.70 -8.35 -25.61
N GLU A 141 -13.87 -8.79 -26.06
CA GLU A 141 -15.08 -7.98 -26.09
C GLU A 141 -15.44 -7.46 -24.68
N GLY A 142 -15.71 -6.16 -24.58
CA GLY A 142 -16.02 -5.52 -23.30
C GLY A 142 -14.81 -5.23 -22.42
N PHE A 143 -13.58 -5.42 -22.91
CA PHE A 143 -12.35 -5.07 -22.18
C PHE A 143 -12.22 -3.57 -21.95
N GLN A 144 -11.89 -3.21 -20.70
CA GLN A 144 -11.73 -1.84 -20.27
C GLN A 144 -10.50 -1.73 -19.36
N ILE A 145 -9.80 -0.60 -19.46
CA ILE A 145 -8.70 -0.27 -18.56
C ILE A 145 -9.22 0.74 -17.53
N VAL A 146 -9.40 0.28 -16.30
CA VAL A 146 -9.94 1.08 -15.20
C VAL A 146 -9.08 0.88 -13.96
N SER A 147 -8.45 1.94 -13.48
CA SER A 147 -7.68 1.95 -12.24
C SER A 147 -8.60 1.94 -11.00
N GLY A 148 -8.08 1.55 -9.85
CA GLY A 148 -8.81 1.69 -8.58
C GLY A 148 -8.94 3.17 -8.19
N VAL A 149 -7.81 3.80 -7.89
CA VAL A 149 -7.73 5.22 -7.54
C VAL A 149 -6.79 5.95 -8.48
N ASP A 150 -7.17 7.15 -8.95
CA ASP A 150 -6.28 8.11 -9.60
C ASP A 150 -6.30 9.44 -8.85
N HIS A 151 -5.24 9.73 -8.10
CA HIS A 151 -5.01 11.04 -7.49
C HIS A 151 -4.26 11.94 -8.49
N LEU A 152 -5.03 12.77 -9.20
CA LEU A 152 -4.56 13.53 -10.38
C LEU A 152 -4.08 14.95 -10.04
N SER A 153 -4.70 15.57 -9.05
CA SER A 153 -4.39 16.91 -8.55
C SER A 153 -4.81 17.03 -7.08
N GLY A 154 -4.51 18.16 -6.45
CA GLY A 154 -4.74 18.36 -5.03
C GLY A 154 -3.55 17.92 -4.19
N MET A 155 -3.41 18.49 -3.00
CA MET A 155 -2.31 18.21 -2.08
C MET A 155 -2.83 17.72 -0.75
N ASP A 156 -1.97 17.05 0.02
CA ASP A 156 -2.21 16.68 1.42
C ASP A 156 -3.39 15.72 1.65
N CYS A 157 -3.80 14.98 0.60
CA CYS A 157 -4.78 13.90 0.70
C CYS A 157 -4.18 12.65 1.37
N LYS A 158 -5.00 11.94 2.14
CA LYS A 158 -4.66 10.71 2.85
C LYS A 158 -5.59 9.59 2.40
N PHE A 159 -5.02 8.42 2.14
CA PHE A 159 -5.73 7.20 1.77
C PHE A 159 -5.36 6.13 2.79
N LYS A 160 -6.30 5.78 3.68
CA LYS A 160 -6.00 4.96 4.86
C LYS A 160 -6.87 3.72 4.91
N GLY A 161 -6.28 2.54 5.05
CA GLY A 161 -7.09 1.32 5.26
C GLY A 161 -7.98 0.94 4.08
N LEU A 162 -7.70 1.45 2.87
CA LEU A 162 -8.49 1.11 1.68
C LEU A 162 -8.14 -0.31 1.21
N ARG A 163 -9.15 -1.05 0.75
CA ARG A 163 -8.97 -2.32 0.02
C ARG A 163 -9.20 -2.07 -1.46
N ILE A 164 -8.12 -2.02 -2.25
CA ILE A 164 -8.17 -1.74 -3.69
C ILE A 164 -7.79 -3.00 -4.45
N HIS A 165 -8.77 -3.66 -5.06
CA HIS A 165 -8.52 -4.96 -5.62
C HIS A 165 -9.36 -5.32 -6.82
N ASN A 166 -8.86 -6.30 -7.58
CA ASN A 166 -9.57 -6.91 -8.68
C ASN A 166 -9.96 -5.92 -9.80
N VAL A 167 -9.31 -4.75 -9.92
CA VAL A 167 -9.60 -3.79 -11.01
C VAL A 167 -8.85 -4.17 -12.31
N PRO A 168 -9.41 -3.95 -13.51
CA PRO A 168 -8.74 -4.21 -14.79
C PRO A 168 -7.79 -3.06 -15.18
N GLY A 169 -6.95 -2.62 -14.24
CA GLY A 169 -6.05 -1.48 -14.38
C GLY A 169 -5.05 -1.42 -13.25
N SER A 170 -4.42 -0.27 -13.00
CA SER A 170 -3.54 -0.12 -11.83
C SER A 170 -4.38 0.02 -10.55
N GLY A 171 -3.87 -0.45 -9.42
CA GLY A 171 -4.53 -0.26 -8.13
C GLY A 171 -4.62 1.23 -7.78
N PHE A 172 -3.48 1.92 -7.76
CA PHE A 172 -3.39 3.32 -7.36
C PHE A 172 -2.45 4.13 -8.25
N GLY A 173 -2.93 5.22 -8.84
CA GLY A 173 -2.14 6.25 -9.50
C GLY A 173 -1.95 7.48 -8.61
N SER A 174 -0.72 7.70 -8.14
CA SER A 174 -0.30 8.87 -7.37
C SER A 174 0.48 9.81 -8.30
N TRP A 175 -0.23 10.69 -9.00
CA TRP A 175 0.31 11.38 -10.17
C TRP A 175 1.10 12.66 -9.83
N LYS A 176 1.92 13.10 -10.78
CA LYS A 176 2.95 14.15 -10.61
C LYS A 176 2.46 15.47 -9.99
N ARG A 177 1.25 15.93 -10.34
CA ARG A 177 0.67 17.22 -9.90
C ARG A 177 -0.01 17.17 -8.53
N THR A 178 0.37 16.22 -7.69
CA THR A 178 -0.07 16.14 -6.30
C THR A 178 1.14 16.29 -5.36
N GLY A 179 0.91 16.49 -4.07
CA GLY A 179 1.99 16.61 -3.09
C GLY A 179 1.52 16.22 -1.70
N GLY A 180 2.43 15.75 -0.84
CA GLY A 180 2.10 15.35 0.53
C GLY A 180 1.14 14.17 0.65
N THR A 181 0.90 13.41 -0.43
CA THR A 181 0.00 12.26 -0.41
C THR A 181 0.49 11.20 0.56
N GLN A 182 -0.42 10.68 1.38
CA GLN A 182 -0.16 9.54 2.27
C GLN A 182 -1.03 8.35 1.87
N ILE A 183 -0.42 7.20 1.63
CA ILE A 183 -1.10 5.91 1.35
C ILE A 183 -0.67 4.95 2.45
N VAL A 184 -1.57 4.68 3.40
CA VAL A 184 -1.22 4.06 4.67
C VAL A 184 -2.17 2.93 5.05
N ASN A 185 -1.64 1.78 5.50
CA ASN A 185 -2.43 0.62 5.93
C ASN A 185 -3.39 0.09 4.83
N CYS A 186 -3.13 0.35 3.55
CA CYS A 186 -3.98 -0.12 2.46
C CYS A 186 -3.61 -1.55 2.02
N LYS A 187 -4.59 -2.24 1.44
CA LYS A 187 -4.44 -3.56 0.82
C LYS A 187 -4.70 -3.41 -0.67
N ILE A 188 -3.69 -3.65 -1.50
CA ILE A 188 -3.72 -3.37 -2.94
C ILE A 188 -3.28 -4.60 -3.74
N TYR A 189 -4.24 -5.37 -4.26
CA TYR A 189 -3.93 -6.69 -4.81
C TYR A 189 -4.81 -7.10 -5.99
N ASN A 190 -4.31 -8.05 -6.79
CA ASN A 190 -5.01 -8.62 -7.94
C ASN A 190 -5.48 -7.56 -8.96
N ASN A 191 -4.74 -6.46 -9.09
CA ASN A 191 -5.06 -5.39 -10.03
C ASN A 191 -4.27 -5.59 -11.33
N GLY A 192 -4.94 -5.36 -12.46
CA GLY A 192 -4.33 -5.30 -13.77
C GLY A 192 -4.95 -6.25 -14.79
N TYR A 193 -4.22 -6.48 -15.88
CA TYR A 193 -4.73 -7.17 -17.06
C TYR A 193 -3.57 -7.71 -17.91
N PHE A 194 -3.86 -8.58 -18.87
CA PHE A 194 -2.92 -8.94 -19.93
C PHE A 194 -3.02 -7.95 -21.08
N SER A 195 -1.97 -7.16 -21.30
CA SER A 195 -1.81 -6.44 -22.57
C SER A 195 -1.42 -7.41 -23.69
N THR A 196 -1.37 -6.91 -24.93
CA THR A 196 -0.89 -7.70 -26.09
C THR A 196 0.54 -8.24 -25.95
N LYS A 197 1.34 -7.74 -24.99
CA LYS A 197 2.74 -8.13 -24.81
C LYS A 197 3.04 -8.86 -23.49
N ARG A 198 2.32 -8.54 -22.42
CA ARG A 198 2.61 -8.98 -21.03
C ARG A 198 1.50 -8.59 -20.06
N GLY A 199 1.58 -9.09 -18.82
CA GLY A 199 0.86 -8.50 -17.69
C GLY A 199 1.14 -7.00 -17.51
N SER A 200 0.09 -6.25 -17.19
CA SER A 200 0.02 -4.79 -17.06
C SER A 200 -0.87 -4.41 -15.88
N GLY A 201 -0.74 -3.18 -15.38
CA GLY A 201 -1.41 -2.71 -14.15
C GLY A 201 -0.53 -2.93 -12.92
N VAL A 202 -0.11 -1.83 -12.32
CA VAL A 202 0.75 -1.86 -11.12
C VAL A 202 -0.09 -1.77 -9.85
N GLY A 203 0.47 -2.18 -8.71
CA GLY A 203 -0.15 -1.89 -7.42
C GLY A 203 -0.25 -0.39 -7.17
N ILE A 204 0.89 0.30 -7.14
CA ILE A 204 0.98 1.76 -6.99
C ILE A 204 1.94 2.35 -8.03
N TYR A 205 1.47 3.35 -8.77
CA TYR A 205 2.30 4.21 -9.61
C TYR A 205 2.52 5.56 -8.90
N VAL A 206 3.76 6.04 -8.83
CA VAL A 206 4.12 7.22 -8.05
C VAL A 206 5.00 8.17 -8.86
N GLN A 207 4.59 9.43 -8.88
CA GLN A 207 5.34 10.59 -9.32
C GLN A 207 5.10 11.71 -8.32
N ASN A 208 6.01 12.68 -8.21
CA ASN A 208 5.91 13.78 -7.25
C ASN A 208 6.72 14.99 -7.71
N GLU A 209 6.04 15.97 -8.31
CA GLU A 209 6.66 17.24 -8.73
C GLU A 209 6.92 18.17 -7.53
N SER A 210 6.09 18.06 -6.50
CA SER A 210 6.18 18.83 -5.26
C SER A 210 7.45 18.51 -4.45
N ASP A 211 7.87 19.47 -3.62
CA ASP A 211 8.93 19.27 -2.62
C ASP A 211 8.42 18.60 -1.34
N LYS A 212 7.10 18.50 -1.16
CA LYS A 212 6.52 17.70 -0.06
C LYS A 212 6.84 16.22 -0.28
N THR A 213 7.18 15.54 0.81
CA THR A 213 7.43 14.10 0.79
C THR A 213 6.12 13.32 0.68
N ARG A 214 6.09 12.31 -0.20
CA ARG A 214 5.01 11.31 -0.22
C ARG A 214 5.32 10.15 0.71
N ILE A 215 4.30 9.68 1.42
CA ILE A 215 4.44 8.60 2.39
C ILE A 215 3.61 7.41 1.93
N ILE A 216 4.27 6.27 1.73
CA ILE A 216 3.64 5.00 1.41
C ILE A 216 4.08 4.02 2.49
N LYS A 217 3.18 3.74 3.43
CA LYS A 217 3.55 3.08 4.69
C LYS A 217 2.58 1.98 5.11
N ASN A 218 3.10 0.88 5.66
CA ASN A 218 2.31 -0.21 6.24
C ASN A 218 1.29 -0.85 5.25
N ASN A 219 1.56 -0.80 3.94
CA ASN A 219 0.63 -1.37 2.96
C ASN A 219 0.96 -2.82 2.63
N PHE A 220 -0.06 -3.60 2.31
CA PHE A 220 0.07 -4.92 1.68
C PHE A 220 -0.20 -4.79 0.19
N ILE A 221 0.80 -5.03 -0.65
CA ILE A 221 0.72 -4.82 -2.11
C ILE A 221 1.19 -6.06 -2.85
N PHE A 222 0.26 -6.84 -3.40
CA PHE A 222 0.61 -8.18 -3.85
C PHE A 222 -0.21 -8.69 -5.02
N ASN A 223 0.34 -9.66 -5.75
CA ASN A 223 -0.32 -10.31 -6.88
C ASN A 223 -0.95 -9.32 -7.87
N ASN A 224 -0.34 -8.17 -8.10
CA ASN A 224 -0.76 -7.32 -9.21
C ASN A 224 -0.22 -7.91 -10.52
N TYR A 225 -0.88 -7.69 -11.66
CA TYR A 225 -0.49 -8.31 -12.94
C TYR A 225 0.84 -7.78 -13.48
N TYR A 226 1.32 -6.67 -12.93
CA TYR A 226 2.66 -6.15 -13.19
C TYR A 226 3.36 -5.79 -11.87
N LYS A 227 4.14 -4.71 -11.82
CA LYS A 227 4.96 -4.35 -10.66
C LYS A 227 4.13 -3.98 -9.42
N GLY A 228 4.72 -4.12 -8.23
CA GLY A 228 4.11 -3.69 -6.98
C GLY A 228 4.04 -2.16 -6.88
N ILE A 229 5.18 -1.51 -6.66
CA ILE A 229 5.33 -0.06 -6.60
C ILE A 229 6.27 0.42 -7.71
N GLN A 230 5.83 1.41 -8.47
CA GLN A 230 6.67 2.12 -9.45
C GLN A 230 6.82 3.58 -9.04
N VAL A 231 7.99 3.94 -8.51
CA VAL A 231 8.43 5.33 -8.44
C VAL A 231 9.12 5.63 -9.77
N TRP A 232 8.32 6.05 -10.77
CA TRP A 232 8.72 5.93 -12.18
C TRP A 232 8.27 7.08 -13.08
N SER A 233 9.06 7.34 -14.13
CA SER A 233 8.62 8.06 -15.33
C SER A 233 9.02 7.35 -16.61
N ALA A 234 8.07 7.19 -17.53
CA ALA A 234 8.32 6.71 -18.89
C ALA A 234 8.72 7.82 -19.87
N SER A 235 8.80 9.08 -19.42
CA SER A 235 9.11 10.22 -20.30
C SER A 235 10.60 10.27 -20.62
N SER A 236 10.97 10.14 -21.89
CA SER A 236 12.36 10.22 -22.33
C SER A 236 12.94 11.63 -22.39
N ARG A 237 12.07 12.66 -22.49
CA ARG A 237 12.44 14.09 -22.53
C ARG A 237 11.51 14.92 -21.62
N PRO A 238 11.60 14.71 -20.29
CA PRO A 238 10.77 15.44 -19.34
C PRO A 238 11.15 16.93 -19.32
N LYS A 239 10.20 17.79 -18.94
CA LYS A 239 10.42 19.25 -18.81
C LYS A 239 10.68 19.71 -17.37
N PHE A 240 10.41 18.84 -16.39
CA PHE A 240 10.52 19.13 -14.95
C PHE A 240 10.89 17.84 -14.19
N GLU A 241 11.28 17.98 -12.93
CA GLU A 241 11.60 16.87 -12.02
C GLU A 241 10.37 16.41 -11.24
N TYR A 242 10.05 15.11 -11.30
CA TYR A 242 8.88 14.54 -10.61
C TYR A 242 9.05 13.06 -10.24
N VAL A 243 10.27 12.53 -10.19
CA VAL A 243 10.57 11.22 -9.57
C VAL A 243 11.39 11.50 -8.31
N LYS A 244 10.80 12.19 -7.34
CA LYS A 244 11.52 12.64 -6.14
C LYS A 244 10.71 12.60 -4.84
N ASN A 245 11.40 12.63 -3.70
CA ASN A 245 10.83 12.87 -2.37
C ASN A 245 9.74 11.84 -1.99
N VAL A 246 10.11 10.56 -1.92
CA VAL A 246 9.19 9.44 -1.60
C VAL A 246 9.75 8.61 -0.44
N ARG A 247 8.91 8.26 0.52
CA ARG A 247 9.22 7.31 1.60
C ARG A 247 8.34 6.07 1.47
N LEU A 248 8.99 4.92 1.29
CA LEU A 248 8.41 3.58 1.27
C LEU A 248 8.81 2.89 2.57
N GLU A 249 7.91 2.83 3.55
CA GLU A 249 8.24 2.37 4.90
C GLU A 249 7.34 1.23 5.36
N ASN A 250 7.94 0.15 5.86
CA ASN A 250 7.20 -0.92 6.53
C ASN A 250 6.08 -1.55 5.68
N ASN A 251 6.23 -1.54 4.35
CA ASN A 251 5.28 -2.18 3.44
C ASN A 251 5.66 -3.65 3.24
N VAL A 252 4.64 -4.46 2.97
CA VAL A 252 4.77 -5.86 2.56
C VAL A 252 4.38 -5.95 1.09
N VAL A 253 5.35 -6.20 0.20
CA VAL A 253 5.16 -6.16 -1.24
C VAL A 253 5.63 -7.47 -1.87
N PHE A 254 4.72 -8.25 -2.44
CA PHE A 254 5.08 -9.60 -2.87
C PHE A 254 4.36 -10.14 -4.09
N ASN A 255 5.02 -11.06 -4.79
CA ASN A 255 4.49 -11.81 -5.93
C ASN A 255 3.87 -10.95 -7.05
N ASN A 256 4.27 -9.69 -7.15
CA ASN A 256 3.79 -8.81 -8.20
C ASN A 256 4.34 -9.26 -9.57
N GLY A 257 3.45 -9.39 -10.54
CA GLY A 257 3.70 -9.96 -11.86
C GLY A 257 3.31 -11.44 -11.98
N LEU A 258 3.13 -12.15 -10.86
CA LEU A 258 2.78 -13.57 -10.89
C LEU A 258 1.46 -13.82 -11.64
N PRO A 259 0.35 -13.08 -11.41
CA PRO A 259 -0.87 -13.24 -12.23
C PRO A 259 -0.70 -12.81 -13.69
N GLY A 260 0.33 -12.03 -14.01
CA GLY A 260 0.74 -11.69 -15.37
C GLY A 260 1.67 -12.73 -16.01
N ASN A 261 1.81 -13.92 -15.40
CA ASN A 261 2.68 -15.03 -15.78
C ASN A 261 4.18 -14.72 -15.79
N LYS A 262 4.62 -13.67 -15.08
CA LYS A 262 6.04 -13.30 -15.05
C LYS A 262 6.39 -12.51 -13.79
N HIS A 263 7.34 -13.00 -13.01
CA HIS A 263 7.92 -12.19 -11.92
C HIS A 263 8.60 -10.93 -12.49
N VAL A 264 8.24 -9.79 -11.92
CA VAL A 264 8.82 -8.48 -12.22
C VAL A 264 9.15 -7.78 -10.91
N ASP A 265 9.67 -6.56 -10.98
CA ASP A 265 10.03 -5.80 -9.78
C ASP A 265 8.85 -5.62 -8.83
N ASN A 266 9.03 -5.99 -7.55
CA ASN A 266 8.12 -5.58 -6.49
C ASN A 266 8.21 -4.05 -6.30
N ILE A 267 9.42 -3.49 -6.29
CA ILE A 267 9.66 -2.05 -6.28
C ILE A 267 10.68 -1.67 -7.35
N ILE A 268 10.38 -0.63 -8.12
CA ILE A 268 11.36 0.05 -8.97
C ILE A 268 11.37 1.55 -8.71
N ILE A 269 12.56 2.13 -8.62
CA ILE A 269 12.82 3.57 -8.49
C ILE A 269 13.68 4.00 -9.65
N ALA A 270 13.08 4.57 -10.69
CA ALA A 270 13.81 4.86 -11.92
C ALA A 270 13.11 5.89 -12.84
N SER A 271 13.82 6.32 -13.89
CA SER A 271 13.31 7.25 -14.90
C SER A 271 13.85 6.86 -16.27
N ASP A 272 13.03 6.96 -17.31
CA ASP A 272 13.43 6.79 -18.71
C ASP A 272 14.06 8.06 -19.33
N ASP A 273 14.25 9.09 -18.51
CA ASP A 273 14.83 10.37 -18.92
C ASP A 273 16.22 10.21 -19.56
N ARG A 274 16.36 10.77 -20.76
CA ARG A 274 17.59 10.73 -21.57
C ARG A 274 18.39 12.04 -21.53
N GLN A 275 17.92 13.04 -20.79
CA GLN A 275 18.51 14.38 -20.72
C GLN A 275 19.11 14.70 -19.34
N GLY A 276 18.88 13.86 -18.34
CA GLY A 276 19.44 14.08 -16.99
C GLY A 276 18.68 15.11 -16.15
N LEU A 277 17.45 15.48 -16.55
CA LEU A 277 16.59 16.40 -15.82
C LEU A 277 15.80 15.69 -14.72
N ASN A 278 14.91 14.75 -15.06
CA ASN A 278 14.04 14.05 -14.13
C ASN A 278 14.74 12.83 -13.50
N VAL A 279 15.80 13.12 -12.75
CA VAL A 279 16.60 12.12 -12.05
C VAL A 279 15.83 11.59 -10.83
N PRO A 280 15.72 10.25 -10.65
CA PRO A 280 15.16 9.68 -9.43
C PRO A 280 15.96 10.14 -8.21
N LYS A 281 15.36 10.84 -7.25
CA LYS A 281 16.11 11.34 -6.09
C LYS A 281 15.35 11.44 -4.77
N ASN A 282 16.08 11.38 -3.66
CA ASN A 282 15.53 11.52 -2.30
C ASN A 282 14.42 10.49 -2.03
N VAL A 283 14.75 9.21 -2.26
CA VAL A 283 13.81 8.10 -2.02
C VAL A 283 14.33 7.23 -0.89
N VAL A 284 13.47 6.95 0.08
CA VAL A 284 13.77 6.06 1.21
C VAL A 284 12.96 4.78 1.06
N VAL A 285 13.63 3.63 1.16
CA VAL A 285 13.06 2.28 1.20
C VAL A 285 13.50 1.67 2.52
N ARG A 286 12.63 1.70 3.52
CA ARG A 286 12.99 1.34 4.91
C ARG A 286 12.08 0.29 5.49
N SER A 287 12.65 -0.73 6.12
CA SER A 287 11.90 -1.72 6.91
C SER A 287 10.80 -2.44 6.13
N ASN A 288 10.91 -2.54 4.81
CA ASN A 288 9.93 -3.25 3.98
C ASN A 288 10.27 -4.74 3.91
N ILE A 289 9.24 -5.55 3.69
CA ILE A 289 9.36 -6.96 3.31
C ILE A 289 8.99 -7.06 1.84
N LEU A 290 9.98 -7.35 0.99
CA LEU A 290 9.82 -7.49 -0.45
C LEU A 290 10.14 -8.94 -0.82
N TYR A 291 9.20 -9.69 -1.37
CA TYR A 291 9.50 -11.07 -1.75
C TYR A 291 8.80 -11.55 -3.03
N HIS A 292 9.49 -12.42 -3.75
CA HIS A 292 8.84 -13.38 -4.63
C HIS A 292 8.91 -14.73 -3.97
N ASN A 293 7.92 -15.57 -4.23
CA ASN A 293 7.92 -16.99 -3.92
C ASN A 293 9.22 -17.64 -4.39
N ILE A 294 9.95 -18.21 -3.44
CA ILE A 294 11.14 -19.01 -3.66
C ILE A 294 11.09 -20.24 -2.74
N ASP A 295 11.59 -21.36 -3.25
CA ASP A 295 11.93 -22.52 -2.42
C ASP A 295 13.42 -22.43 -2.06
N PHE A 296 13.71 -22.24 -0.79
CA PHE A 296 15.08 -22.13 -0.28
C PHE A 296 15.86 -23.45 -0.33
N ASN A 297 15.20 -24.58 -0.61
CA ASN A 297 15.82 -25.87 -0.80
C ASN A 297 16.08 -26.18 -2.29
N ASP A 298 15.43 -25.47 -3.22
CA ASP A 298 15.61 -25.67 -4.65
C ASP A 298 16.48 -24.57 -5.29
N LYS A 299 17.64 -24.97 -5.79
CA LYS A 299 18.59 -24.08 -6.50
C LYS A 299 18.14 -23.76 -7.93
N SER A 300 17.03 -24.34 -8.42
CA SER A 300 16.54 -24.20 -9.79
C SER A 300 15.78 -22.89 -10.07
N ASP A 301 15.59 -22.02 -9.06
CA ASP A 301 14.78 -20.79 -9.18
C ASP A 301 15.44 -19.66 -10.03
N GLY A 302 16.27 -20.04 -11.01
CA GLY A 302 17.02 -19.21 -11.96
C GLY A 302 16.19 -18.41 -12.96
N LYS A 303 14.90 -18.17 -12.68
CA LYS A 303 14.09 -17.21 -13.45
C LYS A 303 14.36 -15.79 -12.96
N LEU A 304 14.16 -14.80 -13.82
CA LEU A 304 14.23 -13.39 -13.43
C LEU A 304 13.04 -13.08 -12.51
N GLY A 305 13.31 -12.53 -11.34
CA GLY A 305 12.29 -12.12 -10.37
C GLY A 305 12.89 -11.15 -9.35
N PRO A 306 13.22 -9.92 -9.78
CA PRO A 306 13.75 -8.90 -8.88
C PRO A 306 12.68 -8.43 -7.90
N SER A 307 13.08 -8.17 -6.66
CA SER A 307 12.22 -7.50 -5.68
C SER A 307 12.47 -6.00 -5.63
N LEU A 308 13.72 -5.57 -5.81
CA LEU A 308 14.08 -4.15 -5.81
C LEU A 308 15.00 -3.80 -6.99
N THR A 309 14.61 -2.78 -7.76
CA THR A 309 15.47 -2.20 -8.80
C THR A 309 15.65 -0.70 -8.65
N ILE A 310 16.90 -0.25 -8.76
CA ILE A 310 17.29 1.17 -8.68
C ILE A 310 17.90 1.64 -10.00
N GLY A 311 17.38 2.75 -10.51
CA GLY A 311 17.84 3.35 -11.77
C GLY A 311 17.38 2.59 -13.02
N TYR A 312 17.62 3.19 -14.19
CA TYR A 312 17.31 2.58 -15.48
C TYR A 312 18.13 3.15 -16.65
N ARG A 313 18.27 4.48 -16.72
CA ARG A 313 19.12 5.18 -17.69
C ARG A 313 20.42 5.67 -17.04
N HIS A 314 21.53 5.60 -17.78
CA HIS A 314 22.82 6.14 -17.35
C HIS A 314 22.86 7.67 -17.34
N THR A 315 22.05 8.32 -18.18
CA THR A 315 21.88 9.79 -18.25
C THR A 315 21.17 10.36 -17.02
N SER A 316 20.37 9.54 -16.33
CA SER A 316 19.60 9.95 -15.14
C SER A 316 19.83 8.96 -13.99
N PRO A 317 21.07 8.82 -13.50
CA PRO A 317 21.40 7.86 -12.45
C PRO A 317 20.78 8.30 -11.12
N ALA A 318 20.15 7.38 -10.40
CA ALA A 318 19.43 7.69 -9.18
C ALA A 318 20.34 8.31 -8.09
N LYS A 319 19.85 9.29 -7.33
CA LYS A 319 20.63 10.06 -6.35
C LYS A 319 19.96 10.05 -4.98
N ASN A 320 20.74 10.01 -3.91
CA ASN A 320 20.25 10.07 -2.53
C ASN A 320 19.16 9.03 -2.27
N ILE A 321 19.49 7.78 -2.58
CA ILE A 321 18.61 6.63 -2.35
C ILE A 321 19.03 5.96 -1.05
N VAL A 322 18.11 5.81 -0.11
CA VAL A 322 18.35 5.10 1.16
C VAL A 322 17.57 3.81 1.15
N ILE A 323 18.26 2.68 1.30
CA ILE A 323 17.69 1.34 1.37
C ILE A 323 18.19 0.72 2.67
N ASP A 324 17.36 0.74 3.70
CA ASP A 324 17.78 0.31 5.04
C ASP A 324 16.80 -0.62 5.76
N ARG A 325 17.34 -1.65 6.42
CA ARG A 325 16.58 -2.59 7.27
C ARG A 325 15.48 -3.36 6.54
N ASN A 326 15.61 -3.61 5.25
CA ASN A 326 14.62 -4.35 4.48
C ASN A 326 14.93 -5.86 4.45
N ILE A 327 13.87 -6.67 4.32
CA ILE A 327 13.98 -8.07 3.88
C ILE A 327 13.67 -8.08 2.38
N ILE A 328 14.64 -8.45 1.55
CA ILE A 328 14.56 -8.41 0.09
C ILE A 328 14.86 -9.79 -0.47
N ILE A 329 13.80 -10.51 -0.82
CA ILE A 329 13.86 -11.87 -1.32
C ILE A 329 13.43 -11.86 -2.78
N GLY A 330 14.15 -12.56 -3.64
CA GLY A 330 13.79 -12.66 -5.04
C GLY A 330 14.48 -13.83 -5.68
N LYS A 331 14.27 -13.96 -7.00
CA LYS A 331 14.78 -15.09 -7.78
C LYS A 331 16.24 -14.85 -8.19
N SER A 332 16.57 -14.87 -9.47
CA SER A 332 17.96 -14.69 -9.93
C SER A 332 18.63 -13.40 -9.45
N TYR A 333 17.90 -12.29 -9.39
CA TYR A 333 18.44 -10.97 -9.01
C TYR A 333 17.53 -10.23 -8.02
N PRO A 334 17.49 -10.61 -6.72
CA PRO A 334 16.63 -9.97 -5.72
C PRO A 334 16.78 -8.44 -5.70
N VAL A 335 18.01 -7.94 -5.87
CA VAL A 335 18.33 -6.52 -6.00
C VAL A 335 19.06 -6.29 -7.32
N ARG A 336 18.63 -5.26 -8.06
CA ARG A 336 19.34 -4.73 -9.22
C ARG A 336 19.66 -3.26 -9.04
N VAL A 337 20.91 -2.88 -9.20
CA VAL A 337 21.32 -1.48 -9.30
C VAL A 337 21.78 -1.23 -10.72
N LEU A 338 20.89 -0.63 -11.51
CA LEU A 338 21.16 -0.37 -12.92
C LEU A 338 21.98 0.90 -13.07
N HIS A 339 21.54 2.02 -12.50
CA HIS A 339 22.29 3.29 -12.54
C HIS A 339 21.98 4.11 -11.30
N ALA A 340 22.92 4.23 -10.38
CA ALA A 340 22.79 5.01 -9.16
C ALA A 340 24.10 5.74 -8.84
N LYS A 341 23.99 7.06 -8.68
CA LYS A 341 25.12 7.93 -8.35
C LYS A 341 25.44 7.90 -6.86
N THR A 342 24.44 8.07 -6.00
CA THR A 342 24.61 8.02 -4.54
C THR A 342 23.56 7.15 -3.88
N MET A 343 23.99 6.27 -2.98
CA MET A 343 23.12 5.30 -2.32
C MET A 343 23.64 4.91 -0.93
N LYS A 344 22.73 4.78 0.03
CA LYS A 344 22.96 4.06 1.28
C LYS A 344 22.22 2.73 1.21
N PHE A 345 22.93 1.62 1.35
CA PHE A 345 22.37 0.28 1.35
C PHE A 345 22.86 -0.46 2.59
N THR A 346 22.08 -0.40 3.69
CA THR A 346 22.54 -0.88 5.00
C THR A 346 21.54 -1.74 5.74
N ASP A 347 22.04 -2.67 6.55
CA ASP A 347 21.22 -3.48 7.47
C ASP A 347 20.13 -4.31 6.78
N ASN A 348 20.30 -4.61 5.48
CA ASN A 348 19.31 -5.39 4.72
C ASN A 348 19.59 -6.89 4.81
N ILE A 349 18.54 -7.68 4.76
CA ILE A 349 18.61 -9.12 4.50
C ILE A 349 18.24 -9.34 3.03
N ILE A 350 19.13 -9.95 2.27
CA ILE A 350 18.96 -10.21 0.84
C ILE A 350 18.99 -11.72 0.62
N ALA A 351 17.98 -12.28 -0.05
CA ALA A 351 18.00 -13.70 -0.39
C ALA A 351 17.59 -13.98 -1.84
N GLY A 352 18.23 -14.99 -2.45
CA GLY A 352 17.97 -15.40 -3.84
C GLY A 352 19.23 -15.80 -4.61
N GLY A 353 19.31 -15.40 -5.88
CA GLY A 353 20.44 -15.71 -6.77
C GLY A 353 21.68 -14.88 -6.47
N ALA A 354 21.69 -13.60 -6.86
CA ALA A 354 22.79 -12.66 -6.60
C ALA A 354 22.31 -11.21 -6.66
N VAL A 355 23.00 -10.27 -6.01
CA VAL A 355 22.81 -8.84 -6.29
C VAL A 355 23.46 -8.51 -7.62
N PHE A 356 22.71 -7.86 -8.52
CA PHE A 356 23.22 -7.41 -9.81
C PHE A 356 23.51 -5.91 -9.79
N ILE A 357 24.71 -5.53 -10.19
CA ILE A 357 25.15 -4.15 -10.35
C ILE A 357 25.61 -3.97 -11.79
N ARG A 358 25.10 -2.95 -12.47
CA ARG A 358 25.57 -2.62 -13.81
C ARG A 358 26.97 -2.03 -13.76
N GLY A 359 27.80 -2.31 -14.78
CA GLY A 359 29.21 -1.92 -14.80
C GLY A 359 29.43 -0.41 -14.76
N SER A 360 28.47 0.38 -15.25
CA SER A 360 28.48 1.84 -15.16
C SER A 360 28.57 2.39 -13.74
N ASN A 361 28.18 1.61 -12.71
CA ASN A 361 28.26 2.03 -11.31
C ASN A 361 29.66 1.84 -10.70
N LEU A 362 30.62 1.22 -11.43
CA LEU A 362 31.99 1.04 -10.94
C LEU A 362 32.66 2.37 -10.57
N THR A 363 32.40 3.43 -11.34
CA THR A 363 32.92 4.77 -11.06
C THR A 363 32.45 5.27 -9.70
N ASP A 364 31.15 5.17 -9.41
CA ASP A 364 30.57 5.62 -8.14
C ASP A 364 30.98 4.74 -6.95
N LEU A 365 31.13 3.42 -7.16
CA LEU A 365 31.67 2.50 -6.16
C LEU A 365 33.13 2.82 -5.80
N ASN A 366 33.98 3.08 -6.80
CA ASN A 366 35.39 3.43 -6.60
C ASN A 366 35.53 4.79 -5.90
N ALA A 367 34.67 5.75 -6.27
CA ALA A 367 34.60 7.07 -5.64
C ALA A 367 33.98 7.06 -4.23
N LYS A 368 33.58 5.89 -3.71
CA LYS A 368 32.94 5.73 -2.38
C LYS A 368 31.66 6.55 -2.21
N ASN A 369 30.94 6.80 -3.30
CA ASN A 369 29.64 7.49 -3.28
C ASN A 369 28.51 6.63 -2.66
N TRP A 370 28.79 5.36 -2.40
CA TRP A 370 27.85 4.41 -1.81
C TRP A 370 28.29 3.99 -0.42
N THR A 371 27.35 4.01 0.52
CA THR A 371 27.55 3.42 1.87
C THR A 371 26.93 2.04 1.89
N LEU A 372 27.76 1.01 2.05
CA LEU A 372 27.38 -0.41 2.01
C LEU A 372 27.82 -1.07 3.32
N SER A 373 26.90 -1.39 4.22
CA SER A 373 27.27 -1.97 5.51
C SER A 373 26.17 -2.81 6.16
N GLN A 374 26.56 -3.76 7.01
CA GLN A 374 25.68 -4.59 7.82
C GLN A 374 24.63 -5.40 7.02
N ASN A 375 24.90 -5.69 5.75
CA ASN A 375 23.97 -6.47 4.93
C ASN A 375 24.25 -7.97 5.07
N LYS A 376 23.17 -8.76 5.09
CA LYS A 376 23.21 -10.23 5.17
C LYS A 376 22.78 -10.81 3.82
N TYR A 377 23.66 -11.55 3.16
CA TYR A 377 23.41 -12.12 1.85
C TYR A 377 23.19 -13.64 1.98
N TYR A 378 21.97 -14.11 1.74
CA TYR A 378 21.58 -15.53 1.70
C TYR A 378 21.38 -15.96 0.25
N THR A 379 22.47 -16.30 -0.43
CA THR A 379 22.42 -16.63 -1.87
C THR A 379 22.79 -18.07 -2.18
N TYR A 380 22.25 -18.62 -3.27
CA TYR A 380 22.54 -20.00 -3.70
C TYR A 380 24.02 -20.22 -4.08
N ARG A 381 24.74 -19.14 -4.42
CA ARG A 381 26.16 -19.16 -4.80
C ARG A 381 26.94 -18.21 -3.89
N LYS A 382 28.17 -18.60 -3.52
CA LYS A 382 29.10 -17.79 -2.71
C LYS A 382 29.47 -16.46 -3.36
N ALA A 383 29.55 -16.44 -4.69
CA ALA A 383 29.71 -15.21 -5.46
C ALA A 383 28.38 -14.43 -5.55
N ALA A 384 28.00 -13.82 -4.43
CA ALA A 384 26.69 -13.21 -4.21
C ALA A 384 26.49 -11.87 -4.92
N ILE A 385 27.55 -11.26 -5.46
CA ILE A 385 27.51 -9.94 -6.09
C ILE A 385 28.07 -10.03 -7.51
N ARG A 386 27.22 -9.73 -8.50
CA ARG A 386 27.60 -9.68 -9.92
C ARG A 386 27.69 -8.24 -10.38
N ILE A 387 28.87 -7.85 -10.86
CA ILE A 387 29.06 -6.57 -11.56
C ILE A 387 29.21 -6.87 -13.05
N GLU A 388 28.37 -6.27 -13.90
CA GLU A 388 28.44 -6.45 -15.35
C GLU A 388 29.83 -6.05 -15.88
N GLY A 389 30.42 -6.90 -16.74
CA GLY A 389 31.75 -6.69 -17.30
C GLY A 389 32.91 -6.96 -16.33
N GLN A 390 32.65 -7.58 -15.18
CA GLN A 390 33.66 -7.97 -14.19
C GLN A 390 33.47 -9.44 -13.79
N LYS A 391 34.42 -9.99 -13.01
CA LYS A 391 34.18 -11.25 -12.31
C LYS A 391 33.01 -11.13 -11.32
N ASN A 392 32.38 -12.24 -10.97
CA ASN A 392 31.47 -12.28 -9.83
C ASN A 392 32.29 -12.22 -8.52
N TYR A 393 31.80 -11.48 -7.54
CA TYR A 393 32.48 -11.28 -6.26
C TYR A 393 31.75 -12.06 -5.17
N SER A 394 32.52 -12.72 -4.30
CA SER A 394 32.05 -13.01 -2.94
C SER A 394 31.84 -11.71 -2.16
N VAL A 395 31.09 -11.78 -1.06
CA VAL A 395 30.87 -10.60 -0.19
C VAL A 395 32.19 -10.11 0.40
N ASP A 396 33.10 -11.01 0.79
CA ASP A 396 34.40 -10.64 1.36
C ASP A 396 35.33 -9.92 0.38
N GLU A 397 35.41 -10.42 -0.87
CA GLU A 397 36.17 -9.76 -1.94
C GLU A 397 35.58 -8.39 -2.27
N PHE A 398 34.25 -8.31 -2.36
CA PHE A 398 33.55 -7.06 -2.65
C PHE A 398 33.78 -6.03 -1.52
N ASN A 399 33.65 -6.46 -0.27
CA ASN A 399 33.90 -5.62 0.91
C ASN A 399 35.34 -5.10 0.92
N SER A 400 36.32 -5.99 0.77
CA SER A 400 37.75 -5.64 0.80
C SER A 400 38.10 -4.56 -0.24
N ARG A 401 37.46 -4.61 -1.42
CA ARG A 401 37.68 -3.63 -2.49
C ARG A 401 36.87 -2.34 -2.30
N PHE A 402 35.57 -2.47 -2.08
CA PHE A 402 34.64 -1.33 -2.21
C PHE A 402 34.19 -0.77 -0.86
N SER A 403 34.11 -1.57 0.20
CA SER A 403 33.67 -1.10 1.52
C SER A 403 34.35 -1.89 2.65
N PRO A 404 35.64 -1.61 2.93
CA PRO A 404 36.35 -2.25 4.03
C PRO A 404 35.62 -1.98 5.35
N LYS A 405 35.56 -2.96 6.25
CA LYS A 405 34.84 -2.89 7.54
C LYS A 405 33.31 -2.71 7.40
N SER A 406 32.72 -3.14 6.28
CA SER A 406 31.27 -3.06 6.08
C SER A 406 30.48 -3.88 7.12
N GLY A 407 31.08 -4.93 7.71
CA GLY A 407 30.41 -5.92 8.55
C GLY A 407 29.28 -6.68 7.84
N SER A 408 29.22 -6.60 6.50
CA SER A 408 28.31 -7.39 5.68
C SER A 408 28.88 -8.79 5.48
N TYR A 409 28.04 -9.82 5.50
CA TYR A 409 28.49 -11.21 5.37
C TYR A 409 27.57 -12.04 4.46
N TRP A 410 28.08 -13.19 4.05
CA TRP A 410 27.38 -14.16 3.22
C TRP A 410 27.11 -15.45 3.99
N SER A 411 25.95 -16.04 3.74
CA SER A 411 25.59 -17.42 4.10
C SER A 411 24.85 -18.07 2.93
N SER A 412 24.78 -19.39 2.91
CA SER A 412 24.04 -20.08 1.86
C SER A 412 22.53 -19.83 1.99
N ALA A 413 21.80 -19.77 0.87
CA ALA A 413 20.35 -19.53 0.90
C ALA A 413 19.57 -20.59 1.69
N ASN A 414 20.05 -21.84 1.73
CA ASN A 414 19.45 -22.91 2.53
C ASN A 414 19.68 -22.74 4.05
N GLU A 415 20.58 -21.87 4.47
CA GLU A 415 20.86 -21.54 5.88
C GLU A 415 20.11 -20.29 6.33
N ILE A 416 19.19 -19.77 5.51
CA ILE A 416 18.44 -18.57 5.86
C ILE A 416 17.68 -18.76 7.18
N THR A 417 17.92 -17.83 8.10
CA THR A 417 17.18 -17.71 9.35
C THR A 417 16.55 -16.32 9.42
N LEU A 418 15.22 -16.28 9.50
CA LEU A 418 14.45 -15.08 9.77
C LEU A 418 13.60 -15.28 11.03
N PRO A 419 13.18 -14.21 11.72
CA PRO A 419 12.18 -14.31 12.77
C PRO A 419 10.90 -14.97 12.26
N ALA A 420 10.25 -15.79 13.10
CA ALA A 420 8.99 -16.43 12.72
C ALA A 420 7.87 -15.42 12.46
N VAL A 421 7.88 -14.29 13.19
CA VAL A 421 7.01 -13.13 12.97
C VAL A 421 7.84 -12.04 12.32
N LEU A 422 7.66 -11.84 11.01
CA LEU A 422 8.37 -10.79 10.27
C LEU A 422 7.67 -9.44 10.39
N PHE A 423 6.35 -9.47 10.49
CA PHE A 423 5.51 -8.28 10.59
C PHE A 423 4.30 -8.59 11.46
N MET A 424 4.00 -7.67 12.36
CA MET A 424 2.75 -7.62 13.09
C MET A 424 2.40 -6.15 13.26
N ASN A 425 1.22 -5.76 12.77
CA ASN A 425 0.74 -4.39 12.92
C ASN A 425 -0.72 -4.40 13.33
N LYS A 426 -1.03 -3.67 14.40
CA LYS A 426 -2.40 -3.45 14.82
C LYS A 426 -3.10 -2.56 13.80
N ASN A 427 -4.28 -2.98 13.34
CA ASN A 427 -5.04 -2.24 12.36
C ASN A 427 -5.57 -0.94 13.01
N SER A 428 -5.22 0.21 12.43
CA SER A 428 -5.60 1.51 12.98
C SER A 428 -7.10 1.81 12.90
N ALA A 429 -7.82 1.12 12.01
CA ALA A 429 -9.26 1.28 11.80
C ALA A 429 -10.08 0.30 12.64
N ASN A 430 -9.54 -0.89 12.89
CA ASN A 430 -10.13 -1.86 13.79
C ASN A 430 -9.05 -2.34 14.79
N PRO A 431 -8.98 -1.75 15.99
CA PRO A 431 -8.01 -2.13 17.02
C PRO A 431 -8.12 -3.60 17.46
N GLU A 432 -9.18 -4.32 17.10
CA GLU A 432 -9.33 -5.75 17.37
C GLU A 432 -8.65 -6.62 16.31
N ARG A 433 -8.08 -6.02 15.25
CA ARG A 433 -7.40 -6.74 14.17
C ARG A 433 -5.91 -6.47 14.13
N PHE A 434 -5.15 -7.49 13.76
CA PHE A 434 -3.73 -7.38 13.45
C PHE A 434 -3.47 -7.95 12.05
N ASP A 435 -2.68 -7.22 11.27
CA ASP A 435 -2.12 -7.73 10.01
C ASP A 435 -0.76 -8.39 10.31
N MET A 436 -0.51 -9.56 9.72
CA MET A 436 0.64 -10.39 10.06
C MET A 436 1.34 -10.95 8.83
N VAL A 437 2.67 -11.02 8.90
CA VAL A 437 3.52 -11.80 7.98
C VAL A 437 4.37 -12.74 8.81
N LEU A 438 4.24 -14.02 8.51
CA LEU A 438 4.93 -15.12 9.18
C LEU A 438 5.88 -15.80 8.21
N PHE A 439 6.98 -16.32 8.74
CA PHE A 439 7.96 -17.09 7.99
C PHE A 439 8.33 -18.37 8.74
N GLU A 440 8.32 -19.49 8.02
CA GLU A 440 8.88 -20.74 8.48
C GLU A 440 9.43 -21.47 7.25
N LYS A 441 10.74 -21.76 7.23
CA LYS A 441 11.42 -22.22 6.02
C LYS A 441 10.82 -23.50 5.45
N SER A 442 10.42 -24.45 6.31
CA SER A 442 9.83 -25.73 5.92
C SER A 442 8.30 -25.72 5.80
N GLY A 443 7.66 -24.57 6.02
CA GLY A 443 6.20 -24.43 6.00
C GLY A 443 5.49 -25.09 7.18
N LYS A 444 6.16 -25.30 8.31
CA LYS A 444 5.53 -25.74 9.56
C LYS A 444 4.73 -24.61 10.19
N ASP A 445 3.65 -24.96 10.85
CA ASP A 445 2.81 -24.01 11.59
C ASP A 445 3.61 -23.14 12.56
N VAL A 446 3.26 -21.86 12.61
CA VAL A 446 3.96 -20.86 13.42
C VAL A 446 3.14 -20.52 14.65
N THR A 447 3.77 -20.65 15.83
CA THR A 447 3.17 -20.17 17.08
C THR A 447 3.54 -18.72 17.32
N VAL A 448 2.54 -17.87 17.51
CA VAL A 448 2.70 -16.43 17.76
C VAL A 448 2.18 -16.07 19.13
N ASN A 449 3.01 -15.34 19.89
CA ASN A 449 2.72 -14.95 21.26
C ASN A 449 2.18 -13.51 21.33
N PHE A 450 0.97 -13.34 21.88
CA PHE A 450 0.27 -12.07 22.05
C PHE A 450 0.32 -11.53 23.49
N THR A 451 1.26 -11.98 24.32
CA THR A 451 1.35 -11.57 25.75
C THR A 451 1.57 -10.07 25.92
N LYS A 452 2.23 -9.41 24.95
CA LYS A 452 2.44 -7.96 24.94
C LYS A 452 1.18 -7.17 24.57
N GLU A 453 0.15 -7.84 24.05
CA GLU A 453 -1.10 -7.22 23.67
C GLU A 453 -2.14 -7.32 24.79
N SER A 454 -2.98 -6.30 24.92
CA SER A 454 -4.06 -6.23 25.92
C SER A 454 -5.27 -7.11 25.55
N ILE A 455 -5.02 -8.37 25.20
CA ILE A 455 -6.04 -9.36 24.81
C ILE A 455 -6.36 -10.25 26.01
N LYS A 456 -7.65 -10.45 26.30
CA LYS A 456 -8.10 -11.25 27.44
C LYS A 456 -8.03 -12.74 27.12
N ILE A 457 -7.72 -13.56 28.13
CA ILE A 457 -7.90 -15.01 28.05
C ILE A 457 -9.39 -15.28 27.86
N GLY A 458 -9.75 -16.25 27.03
CA GLY A 458 -11.14 -16.55 26.69
C GLY A 458 -11.69 -15.71 25.54
N THR A 459 -10.97 -14.71 25.03
CA THR A 459 -11.39 -13.94 23.85
C THR A 459 -11.39 -14.86 22.61
N PRO A 460 -12.51 -14.98 21.88
CA PRO A 460 -12.52 -15.69 20.61
C PRO A 460 -11.66 -14.95 19.57
N TYR A 461 -10.98 -15.71 18.73
CA TYR A 461 -10.21 -15.17 17.62
C TYR A 461 -10.53 -15.88 16.31
N ARG A 462 -10.30 -15.17 15.21
CA ARG A 462 -10.37 -15.69 13.84
C ARG A 462 -9.11 -15.33 13.09
N ILE A 463 -8.46 -16.31 12.49
CA ILE A 463 -7.39 -16.12 11.51
C ILE A 463 -8.06 -16.07 10.14
N LEU A 464 -7.81 -14.99 9.41
CA LEU A 464 -8.45 -14.69 8.14
C LEU A 464 -7.39 -14.61 7.03
N ASP A 465 -7.78 -15.01 5.83
CA ASP A 465 -7.00 -14.76 4.63
C ASP A 465 -6.92 -13.26 4.34
N MET A 466 -5.72 -12.77 4.01
CA MET A 466 -5.48 -11.35 3.77
C MET A 466 -6.24 -10.79 2.56
N ALA A 467 -6.44 -11.59 1.50
CA ALA A 467 -7.07 -11.13 0.27
C ALA A 467 -8.59 -11.11 0.38
N ASP A 468 -9.23 -12.23 0.70
CA ASP A 468 -10.69 -12.32 0.66
C ASP A 468 -11.36 -12.26 2.04
N GLY A 469 -10.58 -12.32 3.13
CA GLY A 469 -11.10 -12.31 4.49
C GLY A 469 -11.81 -13.61 4.88
N SER A 470 -11.66 -14.67 4.09
CA SER A 470 -12.18 -15.99 4.44
C SER A 470 -11.55 -16.50 5.73
N VAL A 471 -12.36 -17.20 6.53
CA VAL A 471 -11.91 -17.75 7.81
C VAL A 471 -11.05 -18.98 7.55
N ILE A 472 -9.81 -18.94 8.05
CA ILE A 472 -8.85 -20.04 7.95
C ILE A 472 -8.95 -20.94 9.18
N LYS A 473 -9.01 -20.34 10.36
CA LYS A 473 -9.04 -21.04 11.64
C LYS A 473 -9.67 -20.13 12.69
N GLU A 474 -10.42 -20.73 13.59
CA GLU A 474 -11.00 -20.04 14.74
C GLU A 474 -10.53 -20.71 16.03
N GLY A 475 -10.63 -19.98 17.12
CA GLY A 475 -10.31 -20.52 18.44
C GLY A 475 -10.53 -19.51 19.54
N VAL A 476 -9.98 -19.82 20.71
CA VAL A 476 -10.09 -18.98 21.90
C VAL A 476 -8.70 -18.74 22.48
N VAL A 477 -8.43 -17.52 22.90
CA VAL A 477 -7.15 -17.14 23.51
C VAL A 477 -6.95 -17.93 24.81
N ASN A 478 -5.93 -18.78 24.84
CA ASN A 478 -5.57 -19.61 25.98
C ASN A 478 -4.77 -18.82 27.03
N ARG A 479 -4.40 -19.48 28.14
CA ARG A 479 -3.61 -18.88 29.23
C ARG A 479 -2.24 -18.38 28.79
N SER A 480 -1.59 -19.06 27.83
CA SER A 480 -0.29 -18.66 27.29
C SER A 480 -0.36 -17.54 26.25
N LYS A 481 -1.58 -17.10 25.87
CA LYS A 481 -1.86 -16.13 24.80
C LYS A 481 -1.11 -16.43 23.51
N SER A 482 -0.85 -17.70 23.25
CA SER A 482 -0.10 -18.17 22.08
C SER A 482 -1.07 -18.84 21.11
N ILE A 483 -1.03 -18.39 19.85
CA ILE A 483 -1.92 -18.84 18.79
C ILE A 483 -1.09 -19.51 17.69
N VAL A 484 -1.53 -20.69 17.26
CA VAL A 484 -0.89 -21.46 16.19
C VAL A 484 -1.52 -21.09 14.86
N PHE A 485 -0.73 -20.46 14.00
CA PHE A 485 -1.10 -20.09 12.64
C PHE A 485 -0.75 -21.23 11.68
N PRO A 486 -1.74 -21.78 10.96
CA PRO A 486 -1.46 -22.77 9.94
C PRO A 486 -0.67 -22.12 8.81
N MET A 487 0.46 -22.70 8.43
CA MET A 487 1.18 -22.27 7.23
C MET A 487 0.62 -22.98 5.98
N GLY A 488 1.00 -22.55 4.79
CA GLY A 488 0.53 -23.16 3.53
C GLY A 488 0.44 -22.18 2.36
N THR A 489 -0.01 -22.67 1.21
CA THR A 489 -0.15 -21.86 -0.01
C THR A 489 -1.43 -21.04 0.00
N ARG A 490 -1.36 -19.80 0.47
CA ARG A 490 -2.49 -18.85 0.55
C ARG A 490 -2.07 -17.51 -0.02
N ASN A 491 -2.99 -16.68 -0.50
CA ASN A 491 -2.61 -15.39 -1.14
C ASN A 491 -1.57 -15.54 -2.27
N GLY A 492 -1.50 -16.71 -2.92
CA GLY A 492 -0.48 -17.04 -3.91
C GLY A 492 0.95 -17.13 -3.35
N THR A 493 1.15 -17.30 -2.05
CA THR A 493 2.47 -17.52 -1.43
C THR A 493 2.89 -18.99 -1.50
N GLU A 494 4.20 -19.25 -1.39
CA GLU A 494 4.71 -20.58 -1.05
C GLU A 494 4.40 -20.91 0.41
N ILE A 495 4.52 -22.20 0.77
CA ILE A 495 4.26 -22.71 2.12
C ILE A 495 5.09 -22.02 3.22
N ASN A 496 6.21 -21.40 2.85
CA ASN A 496 7.14 -20.79 3.79
C ASN A 496 6.78 -19.36 4.21
N PHE A 497 5.77 -18.75 3.59
CA PHE A 497 5.23 -17.44 3.98
C PHE A 497 3.74 -17.54 4.28
N GLY A 498 3.36 -17.03 5.45
CA GLY A 498 1.97 -16.88 5.87
C GLY A 498 1.60 -15.40 5.94
N VAL A 499 0.51 -14.99 5.30
CA VAL A 499 0.03 -13.61 5.32
C VAL A 499 -1.42 -13.59 5.75
N TYR A 500 -1.69 -12.97 6.90
CA TYR A 500 -2.96 -13.13 7.62
C TYR A 500 -3.49 -11.81 8.16
N GLU A 501 -4.81 -11.71 8.30
CA GLU A 501 -5.41 -10.90 9.36
C GLU A 501 -5.74 -11.82 10.54
N VAL A 502 -5.55 -11.37 11.77
CA VAL A 502 -6.17 -12.01 12.94
C VAL A 502 -7.09 -11.02 13.62
N GLU A 503 -8.31 -11.45 13.89
CA GLU A 503 -9.33 -10.65 14.56
C GLU A 503 -9.65 -11.26 15.92
N PHE A 504 -9.68 -10.42 16.94
CA PHE A 504 -10.06 -10.77 18.31
C PHE A 504 -11.41 -10.16 18.60
N SER A 505 -12.48 -10.93 18.46
CA SER A 505 -13.81 -10.44 18.81
C SER A 505 -13.91 -10.25 20.32
N GLY A 506 -13.75 -9.02 20.81
CA GLY A 506 -14.37 -8.63 22.06
C GLY A 506 -15.88 -8.83 21.93
N ASN A 507 -16.56 -9.29 22.98
CA ASN A 507 -18.01 -9.51 23.04
C ASN A 507 -18.78 -8.69 22.00
N ALA A 508 -19.52 -9.39 21.13
CA ALA A 508 -20.51 -8.81 20.23
C ALA A 508 -21.09 -7.56 20.88
N VAL A 509 -20.93 -6.41 20.19
CA VAL A 509 -21.52 -5.10 20.51
C VAL A 509 -22.59 -5.30 21.55
N LYS A 510 -22.33 -4.96 22.83
CA LYS A 510 -23.37 -4.97 23.87
C LYS A 510 -24.59 -4.37 23.20
N ARG A 511 -25.65 -5.16 22.96
CA ARG A 511 -26.93 -4.63 22.48
C ARG A 511 -27.26 -3.58 23.50
N ARG A 512 -27.04 -2.31 23.14
CA ARG A 512 -27.24 -1.19 24.05
C ARG A 512 -28.68 -1.29 24.50
N GLY A 513 -28.87 -1.34 25.82
CA GLY A 513 -30.19 -1.39 26.43
C GLY A 513 -31.02 -0.20 25.97
N PHE A 514 -32.33 -0.34 26.06
CA PHE A 514 -33.33 0.64 25.63
C PHE A 514 -32.98 2.09 26.00
N ILE A 515 -32.43 2.31 27.21
CA ILE A 515 -31.99 3.62 27.73
C ILE A 515 -30.88 4.25 26.88
N GLY A 516 -29.92 3.46 26.39
CA GLY A 516 -28.83 3.94 25.54
C GLY A 516 -29.30 4.34 24.13
N ARG A 517 -30.46 3.84 23.67
CA ARG A 517 -31.11 4.28 22.42
C ARG A 517 -32.03 5.48 22.63
N LEU A 518 -32.55 5.65 23.84
CA LEU A 518 -33.43 6.77 24.21
C LEU A 518 -32.64 8.08 24.35
N LEU A 519 -31.43 8.02 24.91
CA LEU A 519 -30.60 9.21 25.11
C LEU A 519 -29.98 9.77 23.81
N GLU A 520 -29.68 8.93 22.81
CA GLU A 520 -29.20 9.40 21.48
C GLU A 520 -30.30 10.03 20.61
N ARG A 521 -31.58 9.91 20.98
CA ARG A 521 -32.68 10.63 20.31
C ARG A 521 -32.97 12.00 20.92
N LEU A 522 -32.36 12.31 22.06
CA LEU A 522 -32.62 13.51 22.84
C LEU A 522 -31.42 14.47 22.88
N PHE A 523 -30.26 14.09 22.31
CA PHE A 523 -29.05 14.91 22.26
C PHE A 523 -28.35 14.80 20.91
#